data_AF-A0A1F7XX21-F1
#
_entry.id   AF-A0A1F7XX21-F1
#
_cell.length_a   1.000
_cell.length_b   1.000
_cell.length_c   1.000
_cell.angle_alpha   90.00
_cell.angle_beta   90.00
_cell.angle_gamma   90.00
#
_symmetry.space_group_name_H-M   'P 1'
#
loop_
_entity.id
_entity.type
_entity.pdbx_description
1 polymer ?
#
loop_
_entity_poly.entity_id
_entity_poly.type
_entity_poly.pdbx_seq_one_letter_code
_entity_poly.pdbx_strand_id
1 'polypeptide(L)'
;MTKLIKNSLGVKPDRKIYLPDVSKQTKKITHDIFSSKECLKLLQLTENNPWHKEENVFEHVSHVFANLQILITFGFVKSEELKKKYINYFGQSISNTHNFLRKDLFLISCSLHDIGKIKTLKTLENGTTISTGHELASVVIAKNLLRNVSFSKEEQGYIYYIIDRHDFFNLDFCNSKLTKNPFKDFTILKKIEPHYALELLLHIIADEYGAKITLKWRNYLLYKVIAEYPVFN
;
A
#
# COMPACT_ATOMS: atom_id res chain seq x y z
N MET A 1 3.37 22.28 17.61
CA MET A 1 4.40 23.00 16.84
C MET A 1 4.49 22.32 15.47
N THR A 2 3.49 22.53 14.61
CA THR A 2 3.27 21.71 13.40
C THR A 2 3.59 22.54 12.18
N LYS A 3 4.76 22.31 11.59
CA LYS A 3 5.23 23.05 10.41
C LYS A 3 4.71 22.35 9.15
N LEU A 4 3.84 23.07 8.45
CA LEU A 4 3.14 22.65 7.23
C LEU A 4 4.09 22.44 6.04
N ILE A 5 4.04 21.24 5.43
CA ILE A 5 4.59 20.97 4.10
C ILE A 5 3.47 21.19 3.06
N LYS A 6 3.71 22.08 2.09
CA LYS A 6 2.79 22.33 0.97
C LYS A 6 2.91 21.21 -0.07
N ASN A 7 1.76 20.64 -0.45
CA ASN A 7 1.58 19.48 -1.32
C ASN A 7 1.64 19.82 -2.83
N SER A 8 2.31 18.97 -3.60
CA SER A 8 2.33 18.95 -5.07
C SER A 8 1.10 18.25 -5.70
N LEU A 9 0.07 17.96 -4.90
CA LEU A 9 -1.16 17.28 -5.36
C LEU A 9 -2.45 18.03 -5.02
N GLY A 10 -2.36 19.27 -4.52
CA GLY A 10 -3.56 20.09 -4.21
C GLY A 10 -4.43 19.56 -3.08
N VAL A 11 -3.99 18.54 -2.33
CA VAL A 11 -4.73 17.97 -1.19
C VAL A 11 -4.26 18.65 0.10
N LYS A 12 -5.19 19.35 0.80
CA LYS A 12 -4.94 20.01 2.10
C LYS A 12 -4.79 18.97 3.22
N PRO A 13 -3.88 19.19 4.20
CA PRO A 13 -3.62 18.25 5.30
C PRO A 13 -4.76 18.12 6.34
N ASP A 14 -5.77 19.00 6.32
CA ASP A 14 -6.90 18.96 7.28
C ASP A 14 -8.05 18.01 6.89
N ARG A 15 -7.84 17.05 5.96
CA ARG A 15 -8.93 16.17 5.57
C ARG A 15 -9.14 15.08 6.62
N LYS A 16 -10.30 15.13 7.32
CA LYS A 16 -10.96 13.94 7.88
C LYS A 16 -10.72 12.77 6.93
N ILE A 17 -10.21 11.66 7.46
CA ILE A 17 -10.01 10.42 6.71
C ILE A 17 -11.34 10.07 6.04
N TYR A 18 -11.44 10.37 4.75
CA TYR A 18 -12.60 10.05 3.94
C TYR A 18 -12.41 8.59 3.54
N LEU A 19 -13.17 7.71 4.18
CA LEU A 19 -13.19 6.29 3.85
C LEU A 19 -14.16 6.12 2.66
N PRO A 20 -13.70 6.03 1.40
CA PRO A 20 -14.58 5.85 0.26
C PRO A 20 -15.30 4.52 0.39
N ASP A 21 -16.62 4.53 0.57
CA ASP A 21 -17.51 3.35 0.56
C ASP A 21 -16.87 2.03 1.05
N VAL A 22 -16.19 2.09 2.20
CA VAL A 22 -15.55 0.94 2.84
C VAL A 22 -16.58 0.28 3.74
N SER A 23 -16.67 -1.05 3.71
CA SER A 23 -17.69 -1.77 4.49
C SER A 23 -17.54 -1.45 6.00
N LYS A 24 -18.66 -1.45 6.75
CA LYS A 24 -18.63 -1.23 8.20
C LYS A 24 -17.68 -2.21 8.91
N GLN A 25 -17.60 -3.44 8.39
CA GLN A 25 -16.73 -4.48 8.92
C GLN A 25 -15.25 -4.15 8.69
N THR A 26 -14.87 -3.74 7.48
CA THR A 26 -13.50 -3.32 7.17
C THR A 26 -13.08 -2.14 8.03
N LYS A 27 -13.96 -1.13 8.21
CA LYS A 27 -13.68 0.02 9.11
C LYS A 27 -13.37 -0.43 10.54
N LYS A 28 -14.18 -1.37 11.05
CA LYS A 28 -13.97 -1.96 12.39
C LYS A 28 -12.63 -2.71 12.44
N ILE A 29 -12.33 -3.57 11.46
CA ILE A 29 -11.08 -4.34 11.43
C ILE A 29 -9.87 -3.40 11.41
N THR A 30 -9.85 -2.40 10.52
CA THR A 30 -8.74 -1.46 10.44
C THR A 30 -8.59 -0.64 11.73
N HIS A 31 -9.70 -0.24 12.34
CA HIS A 31 -9.66 0.43 13.64
C HIS A 31 -9.07 -0.48 14.73
N ASP A 32 -9.49 -1.75 14.78
CA ASP A 32 -8.98 -2.73 15.75
C ASP A 32 -7.48 -3.00 15.53
N ILE A 33 -7.00 -3.01 14.28
CA ILE A 33 -5.58 -3.11 13.92
C ILE A 33 -4.82 -1.90 14.46
N PHE A 34 -5.22 -0.68 14.11
CA PHE A 34 -4.54 0.55 14.54
C PHE A 34 -4.57 0.75 16.07
N SER A 35 -5.59 0.21 16.74
CA SER A 35 -5.72 0.24 18.20
C SER A 35 -5.03 -0.93 18.91
N SER A 36 -4.47 -1.89 18.17
CA SER A 36 -3.82 -3.06 18.75
C SER A 36 -2.52 -2.69 19.46
N LYS A 37 -2.15 -3.46 20.49
CA LYS A 37 -0.88 -3.26 21.21
C LYS A 37 0.33 -3.40 20.29
N GLU A 38 0.24 -4.25 19.28
CA GLU A 38 1.27 -4.48 18.27
C GLU A 38 1.44 -3.25 17.39
N CYS A 39 0.36 -2.68 16.86
CA CYS A 39 0.43 -1.49 16.00
C CYS A 39 0.89 -0.25 16.79
N LEU A 40 0.42 -0.07 18.02
CA LEU A 40 0.84 1.06 18.87
C LEU A 40 2.35 1.05 19.22
N LYS A 41 3.06 -0.08 19.07
CA LYS A 41 4.53 -0.11 19.23
C LYS A 41 5.25 0.63 18.09
N LEU A 42 4.62 0.79 16.92
CA LEU A 42 5.19 1.55 15.82
C LEU A 42 5.39 3.04 16.18
N LEU A 43 4.64 3.56 17.17
CA LEU A 43 4.82 4.94 17.67
C LEU A 43 6.21 5.17 18.25
N GLN A 44 6.91 4.12 18.68
CA GLN A 44 8.25 4.19 19.27
C GLN A 44 9.37 4.05 18.24
N LEU A 45 9.02 3.82 16.97
CA LEU A 45 9.97 3.59 15.90
C LEU A 45 10.11 4.83 15.02
N THR A 46 11.34 5.16 14.68
CA THR A 46 11.67 6.22 13.74
C THR A 46 12.59 5.65 12.67
N GLU A 47 12.26 5.89 11.41
CA GLU A 47 13.09 5.53 10.27
C GLU A 47 13.92 6.72 9.79
N ASN A 48 15.18 6.43 9.50
CA ASN A 48 16.14 7.36 8.95
C ASN A 48 16.98 6.66 7.89
N ASN A 49 16.56 6.74 6.64
CA ASN A 49 17.18 6.09 5.49
C ASN A 49 16.94 6.95 4.22
N PRO A 50 17.42 6.55 3.02
CA PRO A 50 17.26 7.35 1.81
C PRO A 50 15.81 7.65 1.39
N TRP A 51 14.85 6.86 1.87
CA TRP A 51 13.41 7.00 1.57
C TRP A 51 12.67 7.79 2.65
N HIS A 52 13.06 7.62 3.92
CA HIS A 52 12.42 8.19 5.10
C HIS A 52 13.41 9.01 5.93
N LYS A 53 13.13 10.29 6.15
CA LYS A 53 14.01 11.16 6.95
C LYS A 53 13.39 11.45 8.31
N GLU A 54 13.88 10.76 9.34
CA GLU A 54 13.38 10.87 10.72
C GLU A 54 11.85 10.69 10.81
N GLU A 55 11.30 9.79 9.99
CA GLU A 55 9.86 9.56 9.90
C GLU A 55 9.40 8.57 10.97
N ASN A 56 8.31 8.88 11.67
CA ASN A 56 7.70 7.93 12.60
C ASN A 56 6.98 6.81 11.82
N VAL A 57 7.21 5.55 12.19
CA VAL A 57 6.68 4.41 11.43
C VAL A 57 5.15 4.31 11.53
N PHE A 58 4.55 4.67 12.67
CA PHE A 58 3.09 4.66 12.80
C PHE A 58 2.44 5.74 11.93
N GLU A 59 3.02 6.95 11.91
CA GLU A 59 2.56 8.04 11.05
C GLU A 59 2.70 7.67 9.57
N HIS A 60 3.83 7.06 9.19
CA HIS A 60 4.07 6.53 7.86
C HIS A 60 2.94 5.57 7.43
N VAL A 61 2.72 4.47 8.17
CA VAL A 61 1.66 3.49 7.86
C VAL A 61 0.28 4.14 7.76
N SER A 62 -0.02 5.12 8.63
CA SER A 62 -1.27 5.87 8.60
C SER A 62 -1.42 6.72 7.33
N HIS A 63 -0.34 7.37 6.89
CA HIS A 63 -0.32 8.13 5.63
C HIS A 63 -0.45 7.23 4.41
N VAL A 64 0.26 6.10 4.37
CA VAL A 64 0.16 5.12 3.28
C VAL A 64 -1.28 4.60 3.15
N PHE A 65 -1.91 4.25 4.28
CA PHE A 65 -3.31 3.82 4.31
C PHE A 65 -4.26 4.90 3.77
N ALA A 66 -4.10 6.16 4.20
CA ALA A 66 -4.92 7.27 3.71
C ALA A 66 -4.69 7.57 2.21
N ASN A 67 -3.45 7.50 1.74
CA ASN A 67 -3.11 7.68 0.33
C ASN A 67 -3.72 6.56 -0.52
N LEU A 68 -3.64 5.32 -0.05
CA LEU A 68 -4.19 4.18 -0.77
C LEU A 68 -5.71 4.31 -0.93
N GLN A 69 -6.41 4.79 0.10
CA GLN A 69 -7.85 5.08 0.01
C GLN A 69 -8.18 6.07 -1.09
N ILE A 70 -7.35 7.10 -1.29
CA ILE A 70 -7.53 8.05 -2.39
C ILE A 70 -7.24 7.38 -3.74
N LEU A 71 -6.16 6.61 -3.84
CA LEU A 71 -5.73 5.97 -5.08
C LEU A 71 -6.77 4.97 -5.62
N ILE A 72 -7.39 4.17 -4.75
CA ILE A 72 -8.41 3.19 -5.15
C ILE A 72 -9.73 3.82 -5.62
N THR A 73 -9.89 5.14 -5.51
CA THR A 73 -11.01 5.87 -6.17
C THR A 73 -10.75 6.11 -7.66
N PHE A 74 -9.50 5.92 -8.10
CA PHE A 74 -9.05 6.15 -9.48
C PHE A 74 -9.39 7.55 -10.02
N GLY A 75 -9.47 8.55 -9.14
CA GLY A 75 -9.77 9.94 -9.54
C GLY A 75 -8.72 10.56 -10.47
N PHE A 76 -7.52 9.98 -10.54
CA PHE A 76 -6.46 10.39 -11.46
C PHE A 76 -6.60 9.80 -12.88
N VAL A 77 -7.48 8.80 -13.08
CA VAL A 77 -7.74 8.18 -14.38
C VAL A 77 -8.77 9.02 -15.14
N LYS A 78 -8.36 9.61 -16.27
CA LYS A 78 -9.22 10.50 -17.08
C LYS A 78 -10.28 9.75 -17.89
N SER A 79 -9.98 8.52 -18.31
CA SER A 79 -10.94 7.69 -19.05
C SER A 79 -11.97 7.10 -18.09
N GLU A 80 -13.23 7.52 -18.22
CA GLU A 80 -14.33 7.00 -17.40
C GLU A 80 -14.58 5.51 -17.61
N GLU A 81 -14.35 5.00 -18.84
CA GLU A 81 -14.45 3.56 -19.11
C GLU A 81 -13.39 2.78 -18.32
N LEU A 82 -12.13 3.22 -18.39
CA LEU A 82 -11.03 2.58 -17.67
C LEU A 82 -11.22 2.67 -16.15
N LYS A 83 -11.65 3.83 -15.66
CA LYS A 83 -11.98 4.05 -14.25
C LYS A 83 -13.07 3.08 -13.78
N LYS A 84 -14.14 2.89 -14.56
CA LYS A 84 -15.19 1.90 -14.24
C LYS A 84 -14.65 0.48 -14.18
N LYS A 85 -13.75 0.09 -15.09
CA LYS A 85 -13.09 -1.24 -15.05
C LYS A 85 -12.30 -1.42 -13.74
N TYR A 86 -11.54 -0.42 -13.32
CA TYR A 86 -10.81 -0.47 -12.05
C TYR A 86 -11.73 -0.58 -10.83
N ILE A 87 -12.77 0.27 -10.78
CA ILE A 87 -13.76 0.23 -9.69
C ILE A 87 -14.44 -1.13 -9.62
N ASN A 88 -14.83 -1.70 -10.77
CA ASN A 88 -15.45 -3.02 -10.84
C ASN A 88 -14.48 -4.11 -10.35
N TYR A 89 -13.22 -4.09 -10.78
CA TYR A 89 -12.22 -5.05 -10.30
C TYR A 89 -12.04 -5.02 -8.78
N PHE A 90 -11.93 -3.82 -8.20
CA PHE A 90 -11.82 -3.65 -6.75
C PHE A 90 -13.14 -3.90 -5.99
N GLY A 91 -14.26 -3.89 -6.70
CA GLY A 91 -15.60 -4.23 -6.21
C GLY A 91 -15.96 -5.72 -6.33
N GLN A 92 -15.07 -6.57 -6.85
CA GLN A 92 -15.27 -8.03 -6.88
C GLN A 92 -14.88 -8.65 -5.54
N SER A 93 -15.52 -9.78 -5.18
CA SER A 93 -15.02 -10.62 -4.10
C SER A 93 -13.92 -11.56 -4.61
N ILE A 94 -13.01 -11.92 -3.72
CA ILE A 94 -11.92 -12.88 -3.99
C ILE A 94 -12.34 -14.30 -3.62
N SER A 95 -13.37 -14.45 -2.78
CA SER A 95 -13.87 -15.73 -2.31
C SER A 95 -15.34 -15.95 -2.66
N ASN A 96 -15.77 -17.21 -2.66
CA ASN A 96 -17.18 -17.57 -2.87
C ASN A 96 -18.07 -17.22 -1.65
N THR A 97 -17.48 -16.83 -0.53
CA THR A 97 -18.24 -16.44 0.67
C THR A 97 -18.78 -15.02 0.58
N HIS A 98 -18.25 -14.20 -0.36
CA HIS A 98 -18.65 -12.81 -0.60
C HIS A 98 -18.63 -11.88 0.61
N ASN A 99 -17.86 -12.22 1.65
CA ASN A 99 -17.79 -11.44 2.89
C ASN A 99 -17.03 -10.13 2.73
N PHE A 100 -16.00 -10.12 1.88
CA PHE A 100 -15.16 -8.96 1.63
C PHE A 100 -14.95 -8.72 0.14
N LEU A 101 -14.90 -7.45 -0.23
CA LEU A 101 -14.50 -7.03 -1.57
C LEU A 101 -12.98 -6.94 -1.63
N ARG A 102 -12.41 -7.04 -2.83
CA ARG A 102 -10.97 -6.90 -3.07
C ARG A 102 -10.40 -5.61 -2.48
N LYS A 103 -11.13 -4.49 -2.60
CA LYS A 103 -10.75 -3.22 -1.96
C LYS A 103 -10.65 -3.30 -0.42
N ASP A 104 -11.54 -4.07 0.22
CA ASP A 104 -11.55 -4.21 1.67
C ASP A 104 -10.29 -4.94 2.15
N LEU A 105 -10.02 -6.08 1.52
CA LEU A 105 -8.84 -6.90 1.80
C LEU A 105 -7.55 -6.13 1.50
N PHE A 106 -7.54 -5.31 0.44
CA PHE A 106 -6.38 -4.51 0.08
C PHE A 106 -6.06 -3.45 1.13
N LEU A 107 -7.09 -2.75 1.63
CA LEU A 107 -6.94 -1.78 2.71
C LEU A 107 -6.49 -2.45 4.03
N ILE A 108 -7.03 -3.62 4.35
CA ILE A 108 -6.59 -4.39 5.53
C ILE A 108 -5.11 -4.78 5.40
N SER A 109 -4.69 -5.24 4.22
CA SER A 109 -3.28 -5.56 3.93
C SER A 109 -2.38 -4.35 4.15
N CYS A 110 -2.77 -3.20 3.59
CA CYS A 110 -2.03 -1.95 3.73
C CYS A 110 -1.90 -1.49 5.19
N SER A 111 -2.93 -1.67 6.03
CA SER A 111 -2.84 -1.32 7.46
C SER A 111 -1.83 -2.17 8.26
N LEU A 112 -1.32 -3.24 7.67
CA LEU A 112 -0.43 -4.21 8.30
C LEU A 112 0.93 -4.35 7.59
N HIS A 113 1.15 -3.69 6.44
CA HIS A 113 2.30 -3.98 5.57
C HIS A 113 3.65 -3.89 6.29
N ASP A 114 3.77 -2.92 7.19
CA ASP A 114 5.01 -2.58 7.89
C ASP A 114 5.03 -2.97 9.37
N ILE A 115 4.02 -3.67 9.88
CA ILE A 115 3.92 -3.99 11.31
C ILE A 115 5.10 -4.85 11.81
N GLY A 116 5.77 -5.58 10.92
CA GLY A 116 6.98 -6.35 11.15
C GLY A 116 8.17 -5.51 11.62
N LYS A 117 8.20 -4.20 11.30
CA LYS A 117 9.27 -3.28 11.72
C LYS A 117 9.45 -3.24 13.24
N ILE A 118 8.40 -3.55 14.04
CA ILE A 118 8.51 -3.69 15.51
C ILE A 118 9.49 -4.78 15.97
N LYS A 119 9.88 -5.70 15.08
CA LYS A 119 10.81 -6.80 15.36
C LYS A 119 12.13 -6.65 14.62
N THR A 120 12.13 -6.00 13.47
CA THR A 120 13.24 -6.06 12.51
C THR A 120 13.98 -4.74 12.35
N LEU A 121 13.38 -3.61 12.73
CA LEU A 121 14.01 -2.31 12.60
C LEU A 121 15.24 -2.20 13.51
N LYS A 122 16.36 -1.81 12.94
CA LYS A 122 17.64 -1.60 13.63
C LYS A 122 18.25 -0.28 13.19
N THR A 123 18.87 0.43 14.13
CA THR A 123 19.70 1.61 13.85
C THR A 123 21.16 1.21 13.80
N LEU A 124 21.82 1.52 12.69
CA LEU A 124 23.26 1.32 12.49
C LEU A 124 24.06 2.41 13.23
N GLU A 125 25.38 2.20 13.37
CA GLU A 125 26.28 3.14 14.07
C GLU A 125 26.24 4.55 13.48
N ASN A 126 25.99 4.68 12.17
CA ASN A 126 25.88 5.96 11.46
C ASN A 126 24.49 6.62 11.58
N GLY A 127 23.59 6.08 12.40
CA GLY A 127 22.22 6.56 12.56
C GLY A 127 21.25 6.18 11.44
N THR A 128 21.70 5.43 10.43
CA THR A 128 20.81 4.89 9.37
C THR A 128 20.00 3.73 9.92
N THR A 129 18.73 3.64 9.57
CA THR A 129 17.87 2.52 9.96
C THR A 129 17.68 1.53 8.83
N ILE A 130 17.68 0.23 9.18
CA ILE A 130 17.40 -0.87 8.27
C ILE A 130 16.38 -1.82 8.88
N SER A 131 15.56 -2.48 8.05
CA SER A 131 14.52 -3.40 8.51
C SER A 131 14.41 -4.63 7.60
N THR A 132 15.46 -5.44 7.57
CA THR A 132 15.51 -6.63 6.70
C THR A 132 14.51 -7.70 7.16
N GLY A 133 13.69 -8.21 6.24
CA GLY A 133 12.74 -9.29 6.48
C GLY A 133 11.48 -8.85 7.23
N HIS A 134 11.19 -7.54 7.24
CA HIS A 134 10.01 -7.01 7.92
C HIS A 134 8.72 -7.46 7.25
N GLU A 135 8.73 -7.76 5.96
CA GLU A 135 7.60 -8.26 5.18
C GLU A 135 7.12 -9.61 5.73
N LEU A 136 8.05 -10.55 5.93
CA LEU A 136 7.75 -11.85 6.54
C LEU A 136 7.31 -11.70 8.00
N ALA A 137 7.94 -10.82 8.77
CA ALA A 137 7.54 -10.53 10.14
C ALA A 137 6.13 -9.93 10.20
N SER A 138 5.78 -9.06 9.26
CA SER A 138 4.44 -8.46 9.11
C SER A 138 3.40 -9.55 8.87
N VAL A 139 3.66 -10.52 7.99
CA VAL A 139 2.75 -11.65 7.75
C VAL A 139 2.50 -12.46 9.02
N VAL A 140 3.55 -12.75 9.81
CA VAL A 140 3.42 -13.52 11.06
C VAL A 140 2.56 -12.76 12.07
N ILE A 141 2.78 -11.45 12.23
CA ILE A 141 1.98 -10.62 13.14
C ILE A 141 0.54 -10.48 12.64
N ALA A 142 0.35 -10.28 11.33
CA ALA A 142 -0.96 -10.17 10.70
C ALA A 142 -1.81 -11.42 10.94
N LYS A 143 -1.24 -12.63 10.80
CA LYS A 143 -1.92 -13.90 11.14
C LYS A 143 -2.47 -13.90 12.56
N ASN A 144 -1.70 -13.39 13.52
CA ASN A 144 -2.13 -13.33 14.92
C ASN A 144 -3.21 -12.28 15.15
N LEU A 145 -3.07 -11.08 14.58
CA LEU A 145 -4.05 -10.01 14.74
C LEU A 145 -5.39 -10.34 14.08
N LEU A 146 -5.35 -11.06 12.95
CA LEU A 146 -6.53 -11.38 12.16
C LEU A 146 -7.16 -12.73 12.51
N ARG A 147 -6.62 -13.49 13.47
CA ARG A 147 -7.06 -14.87 13.78
C ARG A 147 -8.54 -15.02 14.14
N ASN A 148 -9.15 -13.96 14.66
CA ASN A 148 -10.56 -13.94 15.08
C ASN A 148 -11.48 -13.33 14.01
N VAL A 149 -10.93 -12.96 12.86
CA VAL A 149 -11.72 -12.48 11.72
C VAL A 149 -12.02 -13.66 10.81
N SER A 150 -13.30 -13.87 10.50
CA SER A 150 -13.76 -14.99 9.68
C SER A 150 -13.45 -14.82 8.19
N PHE A 151 -12.17 -14.75 7.84
CA PHE A 151 -11.71 -14.77 6.45
C PHE A 151 -11.68 -16.20 5.91
N SER A 152 -12.10 -16.37 4.66
CA SER A 152 -11.81 -17.57 3.87
C SER A 152 -10.29 -17.75 3.65
N LYS A 153 -9.87 -18.94 3.21
CA LYS A 153 -8.44 -19.21 2.95
C LYS A 153 -7.90 -18.34 1.82
N GLU A 154 -8.72 -18.07 0.81
CA GLU A 154 -8.40 -17.22 -0.34
C GLU A 154 -8.20 -15.76 0.09
N GLU A 155 -9.06 -15.25 0.98
CA GLU A 155 -8.93 -13.90 1.54
C GLU A 155 -7.69 -13.76 2.42
N GLN A 156 -7.40 -14.75 3.26
CA GLN A 156 -6.17 -14.79 4.06
C GLN A 156 -4.93 -14.83 3.15
N GLY A 157 -4.95 -15.71 2.14
CA GLY A 157 -3.87 -15.84 1.16
C GLY A 157 -3.61 -14.52 0.43
N TYR A 158 -4.67 -13.84 -0.01
CA TYR A 158 -4.57 -12.52 -0.62
C TYR A 158 -3.93 -11.50 0.33
N ILE A 159 -4.43 -11.38 1.57
CA ILE A 159 -3.93 -10.38 2.52
C ILE A 159 -2.43 -10.59 2.77
N TYR A 160 -2.04 -11.83 3.05
CA TYR A 160 -0.65 -12.15 3.36
C TYR A 160 0.27 -12.01 2.15
N TYR A 161 -0.23 -12.30 0.94
CA TYR A 161 0.53 -12.08 -0.29
C TYR A 161 0.86 -10.60 -0.48
N ILE A 162 -0.15 -9.72 -0.36
CA ILE A 162 0.06 -8.28 -0.51
C ILE A 162 1.04 -7.77 0.54
N ILE A 163 0.91 -8.19 1.80
CA ILE A 163 1.85 -7.79 2.87
C ILE A 163 3.29 -8.24 2.55
N ASP A 164 3.49 -9.50 2.13
CA ASP A 164 4.83 -10.05 1.87
C ASP A 164 5.53 -9.40 0.66
N ARG A 165 4.75 -8.88 -0.30
CA ARG A 165 5.24 -8.36 -1.59
C ARG A 165 5.05 -6.85 -1.75
N HIS A 166 4.63 -6.13 -0.71
CA HIS A 166 4.20 -4.74 -0.84
C HIS A 166 5.29 -3.80 -1.40
N ASP A 167 6.56 -4.11 -1.17
CA ASP A 167 7.73 -3.35 -1.60
C ASP A 167 8.37 -3.88 -2.91
N PHE A 168 7.78 -4.91 -3.53
CA PHE A 168 8.42 -5.66 -4.61
C PHE A 168 8.77 -4.80 -5.84
N PHE A 169 7.94 -3.80 -6.15
CA PHE A 169 8.17 -2.86 -7.27
C PHE A 169 8.93 -1.60 -6.84
N ASN A 170 9.87 -1.73 -5.90
CA ASN A 170 10.73 -0.64 -5.43
C ASN A 170 11.58 0.01 -6.55
N LEU A 171 12.31 1.05 -6.15
CA LEU A 171 13.18 1.82 -7.03
C LEU A 171 14.20 0.98 -7.81
N ASP A 172 14.80 -0.04 -7.20
CA ASP A 172 15.82 -0.88 -7.85
C ASP A 172 15.20 -1.77 -8.93
N PHE A 173 14.02 -2.33 -8.65
CA PHE A 173 13.22 -3.02 -9.67
C PHE A 173 12.93 -2.06 -10.84
N CYS A 174 12.42 -0.87 -10.54
CA CYS A 174 12.04 0.09 -11.56
C CYS A 174 13.23 0.49 -12.45
N ASN A 175 14.37 0.78 -11.85
CA ASN A 175 15.59 1.16 -12.59
C ASN A 175 16.16 0.02 -13.44
N SER A 176 16.08 -1.23 -12.96
CA SER A 176 16.71 -2.38 -13.62
C SER A 176 15.82 -3.09 -14.64
N LYS A 177 14.50 -2.99 -14.50
CA LYS A 177 13.54 -3.76 -15.33
C LYS A 177 12.68 -2.93 -16.26
N LEU A 178 12.41 -1.66 -15.93
CA LEU A 178 11.46 -0.85 -16.70
C LEU A 178 12.15 -0.03 -17.80
N THR A 179 11.50 0.04 -18.96
CA THR A 179 11.99 0.63 -20.21
C THR A 179 11.50 2.06 -20.43
N LYS A 180 10.60 2.55 -19.57
CA LYS A 180 9.83 3.80 -19.73
C LYS A 180 8.90 3.80 -20.94
N ASN A 181 8.61 2.62 -21.49
CA ASN A 181 7.54 2.41 -22.46
C ASN A 181 6.34 1.81 -21.73
N PRO A 182 5.24 2.56 -21.53
CA PRO A 182 4.14 2.12 -20.66
C PRO A 182 3.54 0.77 -21.00
N PHE A 183 3.35 0.46 -22.29
CA PHE A 183 2.81 -0.83 -22.73
C PHE A 183 3.76 -1.99 -22.39
N LYS A 184 5.06 -1.84 -22.71
CA LYS A 184 6.07 -2.87 -22.40
C LYS A 184 6.24 -3.05 -20.91
N ASP A 185 6.31 -1.95 -20.17
CA ASP A 185 6.53 -1.96 -18.72
C ASP A 185 5.33 -2.57 -18.00
N PHE A 186 4.12 -2.27 -18.45
CA PHE A 186 2.93 -2.95 -17.96
C PHE A 186 2.97 -4.47 -18.19
N THR A 187 3.38 -4.89 -19.39
CA THR A 187 3.54 -6.31 -19.72
C THR A 187 4.57 -7.00 -18.82
N ILE A 188 5.69 -6.33 -18.52
CA ILE A 188 6.72 -6.82 -17.59
C ILE A 188 6.15 -6.99 -16.19
N LEU A 189 5.46 -5.97 -15.67
CA LEU A 189 4.85 -5.98 -14.34
C LEU A 189 3.85 -7.14 -14.20
N LYS A 190 2.98 -7.33 -15.20
CA LYS A 190 2.03 -8.46 -15.24
C LYS A 190 2.69 -9.82 -15.39
N LYS A 191 3.79 -9.92 -16.13
CA LYS A 191 4.50 -11.19 -16.27
C LYS A 191 5.11 -11.64 -14.94
N ILE A 192 5.58 -10.67 -14.15
CA ILE A 192 6.25 -10.95 -12.88
C ILE A 192 5.22 -11.17 -11.77
N GLU A 193 4.17 -10.36 -11.72
CA GLU A 193 3.09 -10.43 -10.73
C GLU A 193 1.72 -10.59 -11.42
N PRO A 194 1.40 -11.79 -11.94
CA PRO A 194 0.22 -11.99 -12.79
C PRO A 194 -1.10 -11.72 -12.09
N HIS A 195 -1.17 -12.01 -10.80
CA HIS A 195 -2.41 -11.96 -10.03
C HIS A 195 -2.69 -10.60 -9.38
N TYR A 196 -1.64 -9.89 -8.95
CA TYR A 196 -1.78 -8.72 -8.06
C TYR A 196 -0.92 -7.52 -8.45
N ALA A 197 -0.42 -7.46 -9.69
CA ALA A 197 0.40 -6.32 -10.15
C ALA A 197 -0.25 -4.96 -9.88
N LEU A 198 -1.57 -4.82 -10.06
CA LEU A 198 -2.25 -3.54 -9.84
C LEU A 198 -2.18 -3.11 -8.37
N GLU A 199 -2.50 -4.03 -7.48
CA GLU A 199 -2.46 -3.81 -6.03
C GLU A 199 -1.05 -3.46 -5.58
N LEU A 200 -0.04 -4.23 -5.98
CA LEU A 200 1.35 -3.96 -5.60
C LEU A 200 1.83 -2.61 -6.14
N LEU A 201 1.45 -2.23 -7.36
CA LEU A 201 1.75 -0.91 -7.92
C LEU A 201 1.07 0.23 -7.14
N LEU A 202 -0.22 0.09 -6.82
CA LEU A 202 -0.93 1.11 -6.05
C LEU A 202 -0.37 1.21 -4.62
N HIS A 203 0.04 0.09 -4.04
CA HIS A 203 0.65 0.05 -2.72
C HIS A 203 1.98 0.79 -2.72
N ILE A 204 2.93 0.44 -3.61
CA ILE A 204 4.23 1.14 -3.65
C ILE A 204 4.09 2.63 -3.97
N ILE A 205 3.10 3.01 -4.81
CA ILE A 205 2.81 4.43 -5.09
C ILE A 205 2.30 5.15 -3.83
N ALA A 206 1.48 4.49 -3.00
CA ALA A 206 0.99 5.04 -1.74
C ALA A 206 2.11 5.11 -0.68
N ASP A 207 2.97 4.11 -0.67
CA ASP A 207 4.07 3.91 0.27
C ASP A 207 5.18 4.96 0.08
N GLU A 208 5.60 5.12 -1.17
CA GLU A 208 6.61 6.09 -1.56
C GLU A 208 6.04 7.51 -1.75
N TYR A 209 4.86 7.77 -1.19
CA TYR A 209 4.21 9.07 -1.29
C TYR A 209 4.92 10.11 -0.42
N GLY A 210 5.78 10.90 -1.06
CA GLY A 210 6.55 11.97 -0.42
C GLY A 210 8.05 11.80 -0.59
N ALA A 211 8.49 10.57 -0.87
CA ALA A 211 9.87 10.28 -1.21
C ALA A 211 10.25 10.97 -2.54
N LYS A 212 11.21 11.90 -2.49
CA LYS A 212 11.67 12.62 -3.68
C LYS A 212 12.38 11.70 -4.67
N ILE A 213 13.10 10.69 -4.15
CA ILE A 213 13.92 9.77 -4.95
C ILE A 213 13.08 8.91 -5.91
N THR A 214 11.82 8.63 -5.57
CA THR A 214 10.92 7.80 -6.37
C THR A 214 9.90 8.63 -7.16
N LEU A 215 9.84 9.94 -6.97
CA LEU A 215 8.86 10.85 -7.60
C LEU A 215 8.71 10.61 -9.11
N LYS A 216 9.82 10.39 -9.81
CA LYS A 216 9.83 10.14 -11.26
C LYS A 216 9.12 8.83 -11.61
N TRP A 217 9.45 7.74 -10.93
CA TRP A 217 8.85 6.43 -11.16
C TRP A 217 7.39 6.40 -10.70
N ARG A 218 7.09 6.96 -9.53
CA ARG A 218 5.73 7.11 -9.04
C ARG A 218 4.81 7.82 -10.05
N ASN A 219 5.24 8.98 -10.57
CA ASN A 219 4.46 9.72 -11.56
C ASN A 219 4.34 8.96 -12.88
N TYR A 220 5.40 8.27 -13.31
CA TYR A 220 5.37 7.42 -14.49
C TYR A 220 4.37 6.27 -14.34
N LEU A 221 4.48 5.48 -13.27
CA LEU A 221 3.57 4.36 -13.00
C LEU A 221 2.12 4.85 -12.86
N LEU A 222 1.89 5.93 -12.13
CA LEU A 222 0.54 6.45 -11.91
C LEU A 222 -0.10 7.01 -13.18
N TYR A 223 0.59 7.93 -13.87
CA TYR A 223 -0.02 8.71 -14.96
C TYR A 223 0.24 8.16 -16.35
N LYS A 224 1.25 7.29 -16.52
CA LYS A 224 1.57 6.68 -17.82
C LYS A 224 1.23 5.21 -17.90
N VAL A 225 1.41 4.45 -16.81
CA VAL A 225 1.09 3.02 -16.82
C VAL A 225 -0.38 2.81 -16.44
N ILE A 226 -0.77 3.17 -15.21
CA ILE A 226 -2.11 2.87 -14.69
C ILE A 226 -3.19 3.73 -15.36
N ALA A 227 -2.93 5.02 -15.56
CA ALA A 227 -3.96 5.94 -16.09
C ALA A 227 -4.25 5.74 -17.59
N GLU A 228 -3.37 5.10 -18.35
CA GLU A 228 -3.48 4.98 -19.81
C GLU A 228 -3.76 3.53 -20.27
N TYR A 229 -3.43 2.50 -19.46
CA TYR A 229 -3.54 1.09 -19.89
C TYR A 229 -4.51 0.29 -19.02
N PRO A 230 -5.45 -0.46 -19.62
CA PRO A 230 -6.31 -1.37 -18.88
C PRO A 230 -5.50 -2.54 -18.30
N VAL A 231 -5.64 -2.75 -17.00
CA VAL A 231 -4.90 -3.79 -16.28
C VAL A 231 -5.59 -5.16 -16.36
N PHE A 232 -6.66 -5.24 -17.14
CA PHE A 232 -7.55 -6.38 -17.27
C PHE A 232 -7.58 -6.84 -18.73
N ASN A 233 -7.17 -8.11 -18.94
CA ASN A 233 -7.54 -8.94 -20.07
C ASN A 233 -8.44 -10.05 -19.53
#